data_AF-A0A653DGJ4-F1
#
_entry.id   AF-A0A653DGJ4-F1
#
_cell.length_a   1.000
_cell.length_b   1.000
_cell.length_c   1.000
_cell.angle_alpha   90.00
_cell.angle_beta   90.00
_cell.angle_gamma   90.00
#
_symmetry.space_group_name_H-M   'P 1'
#
loop_
_entity.id
_entity.type
_entity.pdbx_description
1 polymer ?
#
loop_
_entity_poly.entity_id
_entity_poly.type
_entity_poly.pdbx_seq_one_letter_code
_entity_poly.pdbx_strand_id
1 'polypeptide(L)'
;MLLNKQLEAPNVDDWNEDKSNPVVKLKRQLAEKERLLAEEKEALAGAQAKLREVRAERQTERSQFRALEEVLKVQQQESHQINQRLQVTTQKVNQLQAELNAEIIRKRKLLEDHSALQVQVQRYEVSLAQISETDAILVKLRNDVEQFSAQNQQLQQIIAEKERQNQHCLMQLANMEKSLEQEKEIRMEIERNLEKSLRMENEWKLEISKANTSLQQKFEEKRMLEHRLDQLQDDLRMMKNEKNDGSKIIAQLKFELQQLQDNRLKEGDQRQDDEQREVAFLNLTNELSSIKNELSSVKSELELKEKKFTAELESTTRNCNQLQKELDDQKAKNNKLTNELIQKEREAQKQFIERLFPDISHTLKKVTYDDWQTECNRLISSYVERLKKGKESTNGRASSPQKSQDVAKLQAQLLHYKNIIDDTEGMLNKLQCHIESEEIKWRNELAAKQAEIERLKKDTVKVAQDNTSALANGPAHTEVSFIRNTNICSNLGCQFLYCDGVSCSREC
;
A
#
# COMPACT_ATOMS: atom_id res chain seq x y z
N MET A 1 -134.86 -16.93 -39.83
CA MET A 1 -135.27 -17.87 -40.90
C MET A 1 -135.74 -19.16 -40.24
N LEU A 2 -136.73 -19.91 -40.72
CA LEU A 2 -137.94 -19.60 -41.51
C LEU A 2 -138.81 -20.89 -41.54
N LEU A 3 -140.12 -20.76 -41.84
CA LEU A 3 -141.17 -21.79 -41.79
C LEU A 3 -141.45 -22.36 -40.37
N ASN A 4 -142.69 -22.50 -39.88
CA ASN A 4 -144.05 -22.59 -40.45
C ASN A 4 -144.49 -23.99 -40.95
N LYS A 5 -145.13 -24.74 -40.04
CA LYS A 5 -146.25 -25.69 -40.20
C LYS A 5 -146.90 -25.76 -38.79
N GLN A 6 -148.14 -25.38 -38.52
CA GLN A 6 -149.39 -25.33 -39.30
C GLN A 6 -149.95 -26.73 -39.59
N LEU A 7 -151.27 -26.87 -39.37
CA LEU A 7 -152.06 -28.11 -39.30
C LEU A 7 -151.83 -28.91 -37.98
N GLU A 8 -152.84 -29.52 -37.36
CA GLU A 8 -154.24 -29.70 -37.78
C GLU A 8 -155.20 -29.78 -36.59
N ALA A 9 -156.46 -29.37 -36.78
CA ALA A 9 -157.54 -29.50 -35.80
C ALA A 9 -158.58 -30.50 -36.35
N PRO A 10 -158.93 -31.57 -35.61
CA PRO A 10 -160.00 -32.48 -36.04
C PRO A 10 -161.40 -31.90 -35.80
N ASN A 11 -162.21 -31.93 -36.85
CA ASN A 11 -163.68 -31.94 -36.84
C ASN A 11 -164.25 -32.79 -35.66
N VAL A 12 -165.28 -32.38 -34.93
CA VAL A 12 -166.63 -31.91 -35.33
C VAL A 12 -167.39 -32.97 -36.15
N ASP A 13 -168.25 -33.71 -35.45
CA ASP A 13 -169.34 -34.55 -35.95
C ASP A 13 -169.06 -35.58 -37.05
N ASP A 14 -169.22 -36.84 -36.64
CA ASP A 14 -169.74 -37.89 -37.52
C ASP A 14 -170.69 -38.79 -36.69
N TRP A 15 -171.82 -38.17 -36.31
CA TRP A 15 -172.97 -38.76 -35.60
C TRP A 15 -174.19 -38.92 -36.53
N ASN A 16 -173.95 -39.28 -37.80
CA ASN A 16 -175.02 -39.69 -38.71
C ASN A 16 -174.99 -41.21 -38.97
N GLU A 17 -176.21 -41.74 -39.04
CA GLU A 17 -176.74 -42.72 -40.01
C GLU A 17 -175.67 -43.43 -40.91
N ASP A 18 -175.60 -44.77 -41.00
CA ASP A 18 -176.66 -45.77 -40.89
C ASP A 18 -176.11 -47.13 -40.33
N LYS A 19 -176.84 -48.23 -40.52
CA LYS A 19 -176.65 -49.57 -39.93
C LYS A 19 -175.39 -50.30 -40.43
N SER A 20 -174.20 -49.82 -40.06
CA SER A 20 -172.91 -50.54 -40.19
C SER A 20 -172.18 -50.68 -38.85
N ASN A 21 -172.90 -51.26 -37.88
CA ASN A 21 -172.40 -51.90 -36.65
C ASN A 21 -171.37 -51.08 -35.81
N PRO A 22 -171.77 -50.44 -34.70
CA PRO A 22 -170.88 -49.60 -33.88
C PRO A 22 -169.68 -50.36 -33.27
N VAL A 23 -169.74 -51.70 -33.19
CA VAL A 23 -168.60 -52.54 -32.81
C VAL A 23 -167.42 -52.35 -33.78
N VAL A 24 -167.66 -52.00 -35.05
CA VAL A 24 -166.59 -51.72 -36.03
C VAL A 24 -165.93 -50.36 -35.77
N LYS A 25 -166.69 -49.31 -35.45
CA LYS A 25 -166.15 -47.98 -35.09
C LYS A 25 -165.31 -48.06 -33.81
N LEU A 26 -165.81 -48.78 -32.79
CA LEU A 26 -165.06 -49.06 -31.56
C LEU A 26 -163.82 -49.93 -31.80
N LYS A 27 -163.89 -50.99 -32.63
CA LYS A 27 -162.71 -51.79 -33.00
C LYS A 27 -161.65 -50.96 -33.72
N ARG A 28 -162.05 -50.05 -34.62
CA ARG A 28 -161.11 -49.15 -35.32
C ARG A 28 -160.46 -48.14 -34.37
N GLN A 29 -161.22 -47.58 -33.42
CA GLN A 29 -160.68 -46.69 -32.39
C GLN A 29 -159.78 -47.42 -31.38
N LEU A 30 -160.12 -48.67 -31.02
CA LEU A 30 -159.28 -49.52 -30.18
C LEU A 30 -157.96 -49.84 -30.89
N ALA A 31 -158.02 -50.32 -32.13
CA ALA A 31 -156.83 -50.61 -32.93
C ALA A 31 -155.95 -49.37 -33.15
N GLU A 32 -156.54 -48.18 -33.35
CA GLU A 32 -155.78 -46.93 -33.45
C GLU A 32 -155.15 -46.51 -32.10
N LYS A 33 -155.83 -46.75 -30.97
CA LYS A 33 -155.25 -46.52 -29.64
C LYS A 33 -154.17 -47.54 -29.29
N GLU A 34 -154.30 -48.78 -29.74
CA GLU A 34 -153.27 -49.82 -29.64
C GLU A 34 -152.05 -49.48 -30.53
N ARG A 35 -152.29 -48.93 -31.74
CA ARG A 35 -151.26 -48.42 -32.66
C ARG A 35 -150.50 -47.25 -32.03
N LEU A 36 -151.20 -46.22 -31.56
CA LEU A 36 -150.59 -45.07 -30.87
C LEU A 36 -149.85 -45.49 -29.59
N LEU A 37 -150.40 -46.42 -28.80
CA LEU A 37 -149.73 -46.94 -27.60
C LEU A 37 -148.49 -47.80 -27.95
N ALA A 38 -148.46 -48.44 -29.12
CA ALA A 38 -147.27 -49.12 -29.63
C ALA A 38 -146.21 -48.09 -30.07
N GLU A 39 -146.61 -47.04 -30.80
CA GLU A 39 -145.73 -45.92 -31.20
C GLU A 39 -145.16 -45.20 -29.96
N GLU A 40 -145.95 -44.93 -28.92
CA GLU A 40 -145.46 -44.36 -27.66
C GLU A 40 -144.49 -45.29 -26.93
N LYS A 41 -144.74 -46.61 -26.92
CA LYS A 41 -143.82 -47.60 -26.32
C LYS A 41 -142.51 -47.70 -27.11
N GLU A 42 -142.56 -47.65 -28.44
CA GLU A 42 -141.39 -47.67 -29.31
C GLU A 42 -140.58 -46.36 -29.17
N ALA A 43 -141.25 -45.21 -29.16
CA ALA A 43 -140.63 -43.91 -28.91
C ALA A 43 -140.00 -43.83 -27.51
N LEU A 44 -140.66 -44.37 -26.48
CA LEU A 44 -140.11 -44.49 -25.12
C LEU A 44 -138.91 -45.45 -25.08
N ALA A 45 -138.97 -46.58 -25.79
CA ALA A 45 -137.84 -47.51 -25.89
C ALA A 45 -136.64 -46.87 -26.61
N GLY A 46 -136.87 -46.13 -27.70
CA GLY A 46 -135.84 -45.36 -28.42
C GLY A 46 -135.25 -44.22 -27.59
N ALA A 47 -136.08 -43.50 -26.83
CA ALA A 47 -135.63 -42.47 -25.90
C ALA A 47 -134.81 -43.08 -24.74
N GLN A 48 -135.21 -44.24 -24.21
CA GLN A 48 -134.43 -44.98 -23.22
C GLN A 48 -133.11 -45.52 -23.80
N ALA A 49 -133.08 -45.96 -25.07
CA ALA A 49 -131.86 -46.40 -25.73
C ALA A 49 -130.87 -45.24 -25.86
N LYS A 50 -131.28 -44.09 -26.41
CA LYS A 50 -130.47 -42.86 -26.48
C LYS A 50 -130.02 -42.38 -25.09
N LEU A 51 -130.86 -42.52 -24.06
CA LEU A 51 -130.49 -42.16 -22.70
C LEU A 51 -129.45 -43.12 -22.09
N ARG A 52 -129.38 -44.39 -22.52
CA ARG A 52 -128.31 -45.33 -22.15
C ARG A 52 -127.03 -45.03 -22.91
N GLU A 53 -127.13 -44.72 -24.19
CA GLU A 53 -126.04 -44.31 -25.09
C GLU A 53 -125.33 -43.06 -24.54
N VAL A 54 -126.04 -41.95 -24.35
CA VAL A 54 -125.48 -40.70 -23.76
C VAL A 54 -124.91 -40.90 -22.35
N ARG A 55 -125.44 -41.85 -21.57
CA ARG A 55 -124.85 -42.21 -20.26
C ARG A 55 -123.55 -43.01 -20.39
N ALA A 56 -123.43 -43.86 -21.41
CA ALA A 56 -122.21 -44.59 -21.72
C ALA A 56 -121.13 -43.64 -22.28
N GLU A 57 -121.48 -42.80 -23.26
CA GLU A 57 -120.62 -41.76 -23.83
C GLU A 57 -120.07 -40.83 -22.74
N ARG A 58 -120.94 -40.22 -21.93
CA ARG A 58 -120.50 -39.36 -20.83
C ARG A 58 -119.59 -40.06 -19.82
N GLN A 59 -119.77 -41.38 -19.62
CA GLN A 59 -118.92 -42.16 -18.73
C GLN A 59 -117.57 -42.50 -19.37
N THR A 60 -117.51 -42.76 -20.68
CA THR A 60 -116.24 -42.94 -21.42
C THR A 60 -115.49 -41.61 -21.49
N GLU A 61 -116.12 -40.49 -21.87
CA GLU A 61 -115.55 -39.14 -21.82
C GLU A 61 -114.96 -38.83 -20.43
N ARG A 62 -115.70 -39.10 -19.36
CA ARG A 62 -115.24 -38.87 -17.98
C ARG A 62 -114.04 -39.73 -17.60
N SER A 63 -113.90 -40.93 -18.17
CA SER A 63 -112.71 -41.77 -18.00
C SER A 63 -111.52 -41.27 -18.82
N GLN A 64 -111.74 -40.85 -20.07
CA GLN A 64 -110.73 -40.26 -20.94
C GLN A 64 -110.17 -38.95 -20.36
N PHE A 65 -111.04 -38.07 -19.86
CA PHE A 65 -110.65 -36.81 -19.22
C PHE A 65 -109.74 -37.07 -18.01
N ARG A 66 -110.07 -38.05 -17.15
CA ARG A 66 -109.22 -38.45 -16.02
C ARG A 66 -107.86 -38.98 -16.46
N ALA A 67 -107.80 -39.79 -17.51
CA ALA A 67 -106.54 -40.27 -18.07
C ALA A 67 -105.69 -39.12 -18.64
N LEU A 68 -106.31 -38.12 -19.28
CA LEU A 68 -105.64 -36.91 -19.75
C LEU A 68 -105.15 -36.02 -18.59
N GLU A 69 -105.94 -35.87 -17.51
CA GLU A 69 -105.50 -35.19 -16.29
C GLU A 69 -104.28 -35.87 -15.63
N GLU A 70 -104.22 -37.21 -15.68
CA GLU A 70 -103.11 -38.00 -15.13
C GLU A 70 -101.85 -37.85 -15.99
N VAL A 71 -101.97 -37.98 -17.32
CA VAL A 71 -100.87 -37.74 -18.27
C VAL A 71 -100.33 -36.31 -18.14
N LEU A 72 -101.20 -35.30 -18.02
CA LEU A 72 -100.79 -33.91 -17.85
C LEU A 72 -100.03 -33.68 -16.53
N LYS A 73 -100.45 -34.33 -15.43
CA LYS A 73 -99.72 -34.29 -14.15
C LYS A 73 -98.34 -34.93 -14.26
N VAL A 74 -98.22 -36.06 -14.95
CA VAL A 74 -96.92 -36.71 -15.21
C VAL A 74 -96.01 -35.78 -16.03
N GLN A 75 -96.49 -35.24 -17.15
CA GLN A 75 -95.73 -34.29 -17.98
C GLN A 75 -95.31 -33.03 -17.22
N GLN A 76 -96.16 -32.52 -16.32
CA GLN A 76 -95.82 -31.37 -15.46
C GLN A 76 -94.70 -31.73 -14.46
N GLN A 77 -94.71 -32.94 -13.89
CA GLN A 77 -93.65 -33.42 -13.01
C GLN A 77 -92.34 -33.68 -13.76
N GLU A 78 -92.40 -34.28 -14.96
CA GLU A 78 -91.23 -34.50 -15.83
C GLU A 78 -90.60 -33.17 -16.25
N SER A 79 -91.41 -32.20 -16.69
CA SER A 79 -90.95 -30.84 -17.01
C SER A 79 -90.29 -30.16 -15.81
N HIS A 80 -90.84 -30.31 -14.60
CA HIS A 80 -90.22 -29.79 -13.38
C HIS A 80 -88.87 -30.46 -13.08
N GLN A 81 -88.76 -31.79 -13.21
CA GLN A 81 -87.50 -32.52 -13.04
C GLN A 81 -86.44 -32.13 -14.09
N ILE A 82 -86.85 -31.93 -15.34
CA ILE A 82 -85.95 -31.46 -16.42
C ILE A 82 -85.42 -30.06 -16.10
N ASN A 83 -86.28 -29.14 -15.64
CA ASN A 83 -85.86 -27.80 -15.23
C ASN A 83 -84.89 -27.81 -14.02
N GLN A 84 -85.12 -28.68 -13.02
CA GLN A 84 -84.17 -28.87 -11.92
C GLN A 84 -82.81 -29.39 -12.42
N ARG A 85 -82.78 -30.40 -13.30
CA ARG A 85 -81.55 -30.94 -13.90
C ARG A 85 -80.82 -29.89 -14.74
N LEU A 86 -81.55 -29.06 -15.48
CA LEU A 86 -81.00 -27.95 -16.25
C LEU A 86 -80.36 -26.91 -15.33
N GLN A 87 -81.04 -26.51 -14.25
CA GLN A 87 -80.51 -25.55 -13.26
C GLN A 87 -79.19 -26.03 -12.64
N VAL A 88 -79.11 -27.30 -12.22
CA VAL A 88 -77.89 -27.92 -11.69
C VAL A 88 -76.78 -27.96 -12.76
N THR A 89 -77.14 -28.25 -14.02
CA THR A 89 -76.17 -28.27 -15.13
C THR A 89 -75.63 -26.87 -15.42
N THR A 90 -76.48 -25.83 -15.44
CA THR A 90 -76.07 -24.43 -15.57
C THR A 90 -75.18 -23.97 -14.42
N GLN A 91 -75.49 -24.35 -13.18
CA GLN A 91 -74.61 -24.08 -12.03
C GLN A 91 -73.22 -24.72 -12.20
N LYS A 92 -73.16 -25.99 -12.66
CA LYS A 92 -71.89 -26.68 -12.92
C LYS A 92 -71.09 -26.05 -14.07
N VAL A 93 -71.75 -25.60 -15.14
CA VAL A 93 -71.09 -24.86 -16.24
C VAL A 93 -70.50 -23.54 -15.73
N ASN A 94 -71.24 -22.80 -14.90
CA ASN A 94 -70.75 -21.54 -14.32
C ASN A 94 -69.57 -21.77 -13.35
N GLN A 95 -69.56 -22.87 -12.59
CA GLN A 95 -68.42 -23.28 -11.75
C GLN A 95 -67.18 -23.59 -12.60
N LEU A 96 -67.30 -24.44 -13.62
CA LEU A 96 -66.20 -24.77 -14.53
C LEU A 96 -65.66 -23.54 -15.27
N GLN A 97 -66.52 -22.58 -15.63
CA GLN A 97 -66.08 -21.31 -16.24
C GLN A 97 -65.30 -20.43 -15.25
N ALA A 98 -65.68 -20.42 -13.97
CA ALA A 98 -64.93 -19.70 -12.93
C ALA A 98 -63.57 -20.37 -12.65
N GLU A 99 -63.51 -21.69 -12.60
CA GLU A 99 -62.27 -22.47 -12.47
C GLU A 99 -61.32 -22.24 -13.65
N LEU A 100 -61.84 -22.28 -14.89
CA LEU A 100 -61.07 -21.97 -16.11
C LEU A 100 -60.52 -20.54 -16.09
N ASN A 101 -61.33 -19.57 -15.67
CA ASN A 101 -60.88 -18.17 -15.54
C ASN A 101 -59.78 -18.03 -14.48
N ALA A 102 -59.88 -18.76 -13.35
CA ALA A 102 -58.85 -18.77 -12.31
C ALA A 102 -57.53 -19.39 -12.81
N GLU A 103 -57.58 -20.47 -13.60
CA GLU A 103 -56.39 -21.06 -14.23
C GLU A 103 -55.76 -20.14 -15.30
N ILE A 104 -56.56 -19.42 -16.09
CA ILE A 104 -56.04 -18.41 -17.03
C ILE A 104 -55.26 -17.32 -16.27
N ILE A 105 -55.75 -16.88 -15.11
CA ILE A 105 -55.06 -15.89 -14.26
C ILE A 105 -53.78 -16.49 -13.64
N ARG A 106 -53.82 -17.72 -13.10
CA ARG A 106 -52.64 -18.42 -12.58
C ARG A 106 -51.56 -18.57 -13.65
N LYS A 107 -51.93 -18.99 -14.86
CA LYS A 107 -51.01 -19.15 -15.99
C LYS A 107 -50.40 -17.81 -16.44
N ARG A 108 -51.16 -16.72 -16.45
CA ARG A 108 -50.60 -15.38 -16.74
C ARG A 108 -49.56 -14.97 -15.70
N LYS A 109 -49.90 -15.10 -14.41
CA LYS A 109 -48.94 -14.80 -13.34
C LYS A 109 -47.66 -15.64 -13.45
N LEU A 110 -47.76 -16.94 -13.72
CA LEU A 110 -46.58 -17.80 -13.90
C LEU A 110 -45.71 -17.39 -15.11
N LEU A 111 -46.29 -16.81 -16.17
CA LEU A 111 -45.54 -16.25 -17.30
C LEU A 111 -44.87 -14.91 -16.95
N GLU A 112 -45.52 -14.08 -16.14
CA GLU A 112 -44.98 -12.83 -15.60
C GLU A 112 -43.80 -13.12 -14.64
N ASP A 113 -43.98 -14.05 -13.69
CA ASP A 113 -42.95 -14.53 -12.77
C ASP A 113 -41.76 -15.15 -13.55
N HIS A 114 -42.01 -15.94 -14.60
CA HIS A 114 -40.96 -16.52 -15.45
C HIS A 114 -40.18 -15.44 -16.23
N SER A 115 -40.87 -14.44 -16.78
CA SER A 115 -40.24 -13.29 -17.47
C SER A 115 -39.35 -12.49 -16.52
N ALA A 116 -39.82 -12.22 -15.29
CA ALA A 116 -39.03 -11.55 -14.27
C ALA A 116 -37.75 -12.33 -13.91
N LEU A 117 -37.86 -13.65 -13.74
CA LEU A 117 -36.70 -14.52 -13.50
C LEU A 117 -35.73 -14.54 -14.69
N GLN A 118 -36.22 -14.54 -15.93
CA GLN A 118 -35.38 -14.49 -17.14
C GLN A 118 -34.57 -13.18 -17.20
N VAL A 119 -35.19 -12.04 -16.89
CA VAL A 119 -34.49 -10.74 -16.79
C VAL A 119 -33.48 -10.74 -15.63
N GLN A 120 -33.76 -11.43 -14.52
CA GLN A 120 -32.82 -11.57 -13.42
C GLN A 120 -31.59 -12.42 -13.81
N VAL A 121 -31.79 -13.52 -14.54
CA VAL A 121 -30.69 -14.35 -15.08
C VAL A 121 -29.78 -13.53 -16.00
N GLN A 122 -30.36 -12.78 -16.95
CA GLN A 122 -29.58 -11.91 -17.85
C GLN A 122 -28.76 -10.85 -17.12
N ARG A 123 -29.24 -10.32 -15.99
CA ARG A 123 -28.47 -9.41 -15.13
C ARG A 123 -27.28 -10.11 -14.46
N TYR A 124 -27.44 -11.35 -14.02
CA TYR A 124 -26.32 -12.12 -13.48
C TYR A 124 -25.30 -12.51 -14.56
N GLU A 125 -25.74 -12.85 -15.78
CA GLU A 125 -24.85 -13.12 -16.92
C GLU A 125 -23.97 -11.91 -17.26
N VAL A 126 -24.56 -10.71 -17.32
CA VAL A 126 -23.81 -9.45 -17.51
C VAL A 126 -22.85 -9.17 -16.34
N SER A 127 -23.30 -9.40 -15.09
CA SER A 127 -22.45 -9.22 -13.91
C SER A 127 -21.26 -10.19 -13.88
N LEU A 128 -21.44 -11.44 -14.34
CA LEU A 128 -20.37 -12.43 -14.45
C LEU A 128 -19.35 -12.07 -15.54
N ALA A 129 -19.83 -11.53 -16.67
CA ALA A 129 -18.94 -11.00 -17.71
C ALA A 129 -18.08 -9.85 -17.16
N GLN A 130 -18.68 -8.88 -16.46
CA GLN A 130 -17.97 -7.77 -15.82
C GLN A 130 -16.94 -8.25 -14.79
N ILE A 131 -17.27 -9.24 -13.96
CA ILE A 131 -16.31 -9.85 -13.02
C ILE A 131 -15.12 -10.45 -13.78
N SER A 132 -15.36 -11.19 -14.87
CA SER A 132 -14.28 -11.78 -15.67
C SER A 132 -13.37 -10.74 -16.35
N GLU A 133 -13.90 -9.57 -16.72
CA GLU A 133 -13.10 -8.43 -17.18
C GLU A 133 -12.24 -7.83 -16.06
N THR A 134 -12.79 -7.71 -14.83
CA THR A 134 -12.00 -7.25 -13.67
C THR A 134 -10.91 -8.24 -13.26
N ASP A 135 -11.17 -9.56 -13.32
CA ASP A 135 -10.14 -10.58 -13.08
C ASP A 135 -9.02 -10.50 -14.12
N ALA A 136 -9.35 -10.27 -15.40
CA ALA A 136 -8.37 -10.09 -16.46
C ALA A 136 -7.52 -8.80 -16.28
N ILE A 137 -8.06 -7.76 -15.62
CA ILE A 137 -7.31 -6.56 -15.23
C ILE A 137 -6.42 -6.86 -14.02
N LEU A 138 -6.93 -7.54 -12.99
CA LEU A 138 -6.17 -7.93 -11.80
C LEU A 138 -4.97 -8.83 -12.15
N VAL A 139 -5.12 -9.76 -13.09
CA VAL A 139 -4.01 -10.59 -13.58
C VAL A 139 -2.93 -9.75 -14.27
N LYS A 140 -3.30 -8.74 -15.07
CA LYS A 140 -2.31 -7.82 -15.68
C LYS A 140 -1.55 -7.03 -14.63
N LEU A 141 -2.27 -6.37 -13.71
CA LEU A 141 -1.66 -5.60 -12.62
C LEU A 141 -0.75 -6.46 -11.73
N ARG A 142 -1.12 -7.72 -11.51
CA ARG A 142 -0.30 -8.69 -10.77
C ARG A 142 1.01 -9.00 -11.50
N ASN A 143 0.97 -9.21 -12.82
CA ASN A 143 2.16 -9.42 -13.64
C ASN A 143 3.05 -8.16 -13.69
N ASP A 144 2.45 -6.97 -13.81
CA ASP A 144 3.16 -5.69 -13.80
C ASP A 144 3.91 -5.49 -12.46
N VAL A 145 3.27 -5.80 -11.32
CA VAL A 145 3.88 -5.75 -9.99
C VAL A 145 5.03 -6.77 -9.84
N GLU A 146 4.87 -7.99 -10.37
CA GLU A 146 5.96 -8.99 -10.37
C GLU A 146 7.14 -8.53 -11.24
N GLN A 147 6.88 -7.90 -12.40
CA GLN A 147 7.91 -7.32 -13.27
C GLN A 147 8.64 -6.14 -12.61
N PHE A 148 7.92 -5.18 -12.00
CA PHE A 148 8.54 -4.06 -11.28
C PHE A 148 9.33 -4.53 -10.05
N SER A 149 8.88 -5.59 -9.37
CA SER A 149 9.63 -6.20 -8.26
C SER A 149 10.96 -6.79 -8.73
N ALA A 150 10.96 -7.53 -9.85
CA ALA A 150 12.18 -8.07 -10.46
C ALA A 150 13.15 -6.95 -10.93
N GLN A 151 12.63 -5.87 -11.53
CA GLN A 151 13.42 -4.70 -11.91
C GLN A 151 14.05 -4.01 -10.68
N ASN A 152 13.31 -3.84 -9.58
CA ASN A 152 13.85 -3.28 -8.35
C ASN A 152 14.98 -4.16 -7.76
N GLN A 153 14.83 -5.49 -7.77
CA GLN A 153 15.90 -6.40 -7.33
C GLN A 153 17.16 -6.29 -8.19
N GLN A 154 17.02 -6.16 -9.52
CA GLN A 154 18.15 -5.92 -10.43
C GLN A 154 18.83 -4.58 -10.15
N LEU A 155 18.07 -3.50 -9.93
CA LEU A 155 18.62 -2.18 -9.59
C LEU A 155 19.35 -2.20 -8.24
N GLN A 156 18.82 -2.89 -7.22
CA GLN A 156 19.49 -3.08 -5.93
C GLN A 156 20.82 -3.84 -6.05
N GLN A 157 20.88 -4.89 -6.89
CA GLN A 157 22.12 -5.60 -7.18
C GLN A 157 23.16 -4.70 -7.88
N ILE A 158 22.72 -3.88 -8.85
CA ILE A 158 23.58 -2.91 -9.54
C ILE A 158 24.11 -1.84 -8.58
N ILE A 159 23.29 -1.34 -7.65
CA ILE A 159 23.70 -0.38 -6.62
C ILE A 159 24.76 -1.01 -5.70
N ALA A 160 24.51 -2.20 -5.15
CA ALA A 160 25.45 -2.88 -4.25
C ALA A 160 26.80 -3.19 -4.93
N GLU A 161 26.81 -3.59 -6.20
CA GLU A 161 28.05 -3.79 -6.96
C GLU A 161 28.75 -2.44 -7.25
N LYS A 162 28.01 -1.34 -7.48
CA LYS A 162 28.60 -0.01 -7.64
C LYS A 162 29.17 0.57 -6.34
N GLU A 163 28.54 0.31 -5.20
CA GLU A 163 29.06 0.63 -3.87
C GLU A 163 30.37 -0.13 -3.59
N ARG A 164 30.39 -1.44 -3.87
CA ARG A 164 31.59 -2.28 -3.79
C ARG A 164 32.72 -1.77 -4.70
N GLN A 165 32.41 -1.40 -5.95
CA GLN A 165 33.39 -0.81 -6.87
C GLN A 165 33.91 0.54 -6.36
N ASN A 166 33.05 1.39 -5.81
CA ASN A 166 33.44 2.68 -5.23
C ASN A 166 34.35 2.51 -3.99
N GLN A 167 34.01 1.59 -3.08
CA GLN A 167 34.84 1.24 -1.92
C GLN A 167 36.24 0.75 -2.35
N HIS A 168 36.32 -0.06 -3.40
CA HIS A 168 37.59 -0.51 -3.97
C HIS A 168 38.42 0.67 -4.52
N CYS A 169 37.81 1.58 -5.29
CA CYS A 169 38.48 2.78 -5.80
C CYS A 169 38.95 3.71 -4.67
N LEU A 170 38.15 3.93 -3.63
CA LEU A 170 38.52 4.72 -2.46
C LEU A 170 39.71 4.09 -1.70
N MET A 171 39.74 2.76 -1.56
CA MET A 171 40.88 2.06 -0.96
C MET A 171 42.14 2.15 -1.83
N GLN A 172 42.02 2.14 -3.16
CA GLN A 172 43.15 2.40 -4.05
C GLN A 172 43.68 3.83 -3.92
N LEU A 173 42.80 4.84 -3.86
CA LEU A 173 43.17 6.24 -3.66
C LEU A 173 43.91 6.43 -2.32
N ALA A 174 43.37 5.93 -1.21
CA ALA A 174 44.01 6.02 0.11
C ALA A 174 45.41 5.36 0.15
N ASN A 175 45.61 4.25 -0.58
CA ASN A 175 46.91 3.63 -0.73
C ASN A 175 47.89 4.49 -1.56
N MET A 176 47.41 5.15 -2.63
CA MET A 176 48.22 6.08 -3.42
C MET A 176 48.57 7.35 -2.65
N GLU A 177 47.64 7.92 -1.88
CA GLU A 177 47.87 9.06 -1.00
C GLU A 177 48.94 8.74 0.05
N LYS A 178 48.85 7.56 0.69
CA LYS A 178 49.88 7.08 1.62
C LYS A 178 51.25 6.94 0.96
N SER A 179 51.31 6.36 -0.25
CA SER A 179 52.56 6.23 -1.00
C SER A 179 53.14 7.60 -1.39
N LEU A 180 52.29 8.57 -1.71
CA LEU A 180 52.70 9.94 -2.02
C LEU A 180 53.24 10.68 -0.79
N GLU A 181 52.66 10.48 0.39
CA GLU A 181 53.19 11.06 1.63
C GLU A 181 54.55 10.48 2.00
N GLN A 182 54.73 9.15 1.86
CA GLN A 182 56.03 8.50 2.05
C GLN A 182 57.10 9.06 1.09
N GLU A 183 56.74 9.31 -0.18
CA GLU A 183 57.65 9.94 -1.15
C GLU A 183 58.02 11.39 -0.74
N LYS A 184 57.08 12.16 -0.16
CA LYS A 184 57.40 13.49 0.41
C LYS A 184 58.35 13.40 1.60
N GLU A 185 58.16 12.45 2.52
CA GLU A 185 59.06 12.24 3.66
C GLU A 185 60.48 11.92 3.19
N ILE A 186 60.62 10.98 2.25
CA ILE A 186 61.90 10.62 1.62
C ILE A 186 62.52 11.85 0.94
N ARG A 187 61.74 12.61 0.16
CA ARG A 187 62.20 13.82 -0.52
C ARG A 187 62.70 14.89 0.46
N MET A 188 61.98 15.13 1.56
CA MET A 188 62.39 16.08 2.60
C MET A 188 63.68 15.68 3.32
N GLU A 189 63.91 14.38 3.54
CA GLU A 189 65.16 13.91 4.15
C GLU A 189 66.34 13.94 3.16
N ILE A 190 66.09 13.69 1.87
CA ILE A 190 67.10 13.92 0.81
C ILE A 190 67.48 15.41 0.74
N GLU A 191 66.50 16.32 0.77
CA GLU A 191 66.76 17.77 0.79
C GLU A 191 67.55 18.20 2.03
N ARG A 192 67.22 17.69 3.22
CA ARG A 192 68.01 17.92 4.44
C ARG A 192 69.45 17.41 4.33
N ASN A 193 69.66 16.23 3.76
CA ASN A 193 71.01 15.66 3.64
C ASN A 193 71.85 16.36 2.56
N LEU A 194 71.22 16.82 1.48
CA LEU A 194 71.85 17.71 0.50
C LEU A 194 72.27 19.04 1.16
N GLU A 195 71.42 19.65 1.99
CA GLU A 195 71.75 20.89 2.69
C GLU A 195 72.92 20.71 3.68
N LYS A 196 72.94 19.62 4.46
CA LYS A 196 74.08 19.24 5.31
C LYS A 196 75.37 19.11 4.48
N SER A 197 75.29 18.46 3.32
CA SER A 197 76.45 18.24 2.43
C SER A 197 76.98 19.56 1.85
N LEU A 198 76.09 20.47 1.44
CA LEU A 198 76.45 21.80 0.94
C LEU A 198 77.07 22.69 2.02
N ARG A 199 76.62 22.59 3.28
CA ARG A 199 77.26 23.27 4.43
C ARG A 199 78.69 22.79 4.62
N MET A 200 78.91 21.48 4.69
CA MET A 200 80.26 20.89 4.76
C MET A 200 81.13 21.28 3.56
N GLU A 201 80.60 21.26 2.33
CA GLU A 201 81.37 21.66 1.14
C GLU A 201 81.86 23.12 1.22
N ASN A 202 81.05 24.01 1.80
CA ASN A 202 81.43 25.41 2.03
C ASN A 202 82.45 25.57 3.18
N GLU A 203 82.37 24.75 4.23
CA GLU A 203 83.40 24.66 5.28
C GLU A 203 84.75 24.21 4.69
N TRP A 204 84.76 23.14 3.88
CA TRP A 204 85.96 22.68 3.18
C TRP A 204 86.53 23.73 2.21
N LYS A 205 85.68 24.45 1.45
CA LYS A 205 86.12 25.57 0.60
C LYS A 205 86.74 26.71 1.41
N LEU A 206 86.17 27.04 2.57
CA LEU A 206 86.74 28.06 3.46
C LEU A 206 88.10 27.61 4.01
N GLU A 207 88.25 26.35 4.41
CA GLU A 207 89.51 25.82 4.93
C GLU A 207 90.60 25.74 3.85
N ILE A 208 90.24 25.35 2.62
CA ILE A 208 91.13 25.43 1.45
C ILE A 208 91.56 26.88 1.18
N SER A 209 90.65 27.86 1.34
CA SER A 209 90.96 29.28 1.20
C SER A 209 91.94 29.79 2.26
N LYS A 210 91.73 29.44 3.54
CA LYS A 210 92.68 29.71 4.63
C LYS A 210 94.06 29.09 4.35
N ALA A 211 94.09 27.82 3.95
CA ALA A 211 95.32 27.09 3.65
C ALA A 211 96.09 27.72 2.48
N ASN A 212 95.40 28.10 1.40
CA ASN A 212 96.00 28.85 0.29
C ASN A 212 96.55 30.22 0.73
N THR A 213 95.82 30.95 1.57
CA THR A 213 96.28 32.25 2.10
C THR A 213 97.53 32.08 2.96
N SER A 214 97.58 31.07 3.84
CA SER A 214 98.76 30.78 4.66
C SER A 214 99.94 30.30 3.81
N LEU A 215 99.71 29.48 2.79
CA LEU A 215 100.72 29.06 1.82
C LEU A 215 101.29 30.26 1.04
N GLN A 216 100.44 31.20 0.63
CA GLN A 216 100.85 32.42 -0.04
C GLN A 216 101.68 33.34 0.87
N GLN A 217 101.31 33.46 2.16
CA GLN A 217 102.13 34.13 3.16
C GLN A 217 103.51 33.46 3.29
N LYS A 218 103.57 32.12 3.32
CA LYS A 218 104.85 31.38 3.38
C LYS A 218 105.68 31.51 2.11
N PHE A 219 105.08 31.67 0.93
CA PHE A 219 105.82 32.02 -0.28
C PHE A 219 106.40 33.44 -0.23
N GLU A 220 105.68 34.42 0.34
CA GLU A 220 106.19 35.78 0.47
C GLU A 220 107.26 35.91 1.57
N GLU A 221 107.07 35.25 2.72
CA GLU A 221 108.13 35.08 3.75
C GLU A 221 109.39 34.46 3.13
N LYS A 222 109.22 33.37 2.36
CA LYS A 222 110.33 32.74 1.64
C LYS A 222 111.00 33.74 0.68
N ARG A 223 110.24 34.48 -0.13
CA ARG A 223 110.78 35.47 -1.08
C ARG A 223 111.57 36.59 -0.38
N MET A 224 111.08 37.05 0.77
CA MET A 224 111.77 38.03 1.62
C MET A 224 113.04 37.46 2.25
N LEU A 225 113.03 36.19 2.68
CA LEU A 225 114.22 35.49 3.18
C LEU A 225 115.24 35.22 2.07
N GLU A 226 114.81 34.85 0.86
CA GLU A 226 115.68 34.70 -0.32
C GLU A 226 116.33 36.05 -0.68
N HIS A 227 115.55 37.13 -0.75
CA HIS A 227 116.12 38.46 -1.00
C HIS A 227 117.07 38.92 0.13
N ARG A 228 116.77 38.61 1.39
CA ARG A 228 117.67 38.92 2.52
C ARG A 228 118.93 38.06 2.50
N LEU A 229 118.85 36.82 2.01
CA LEU A 229 119.99 35.93 1.80
C LEU A 229 120.87 36.41 0.63
N ASP A 230 120.28 36.95 -0.45
CA ASP A 230 121.01 37.61 -1.54
C ASP A 230 121.71 38.89 -1.05
N GLN A 231 121.02 39.74 -0.28
CA GLN A 231 121.63 40.90 0.38
C GLN A 231 122.83 40.47 1.24
N LEU A 232 122.67 39.44 2.08
CA LEU A 232 123.76 38.93 2.91
C LEU A 232 124.89 38.27 2.10
N GLN A 233 124.61 37.72 0.91
CA GLN A 233 125.64 37.24 -0.02
C GLN A 233 126.42 38.40 -0.66
N ASP A 234 125.75 39.51 -1.00
CA ASP A 234 126.41 40.69 -1.53
C ASP A 234 127.13 41.51 -0.45
N ASP A 235 126.61 41.56 0.79
CA ASP A 235 127.34 42.02 1.97
C ASP A 235 128.58 41.14 2.19
N LEU A 236 128.45 39.80 2.12
CA LEU A 236 129.61 38.90 2.17
C LEU A 236 130.56 39.09 0.98
N ARG A 237 130.08 39.51 -0.20
CA ARG A 237 130.91 39.84 -1.36
C ARG A 237 131.64 41.17 -1.17
N MET A 238 130.98 42.17 -0.59
CA MET A 238 131.54 43.45 -0.18
C MET A 238 132.58 43.24 0.92
N MET A 239 132.24 42.60 2.03
CA MET A 239 133.16 42.20 3.10
C MET A 239 134.30 41.29 2.61
N LYS A 240 134.11 40.49 1.54
CA LYS A 240 135.18 39.72 0.90
C LYS A 240 136.06 40.57 -0.01
N ASN A 241 135.51 41.60 -0.66
CA ASN A 241 136.28 42.61 -1.39
C ASN A 241 137.04 43.51 -0.42
N GLU A 242 136.43 44.00 0.65
CA GLU A 242 137.08 44.71 1.77
C GLU A 242 138.07 43.82 2.51
N LYS A 243 137.87 42.50 2.58
CA LYS A 243 138.88 41.55 3.06
C LYS A 243 139.99 41.31 2.03
N ASN A 244 139.73 41.45 0.73
CA ASN A 244 140.75 41.35 -0.32
C ASN A 244 141.57 42.64 -0.44
N ASP A 245 140.94 43.80 -0.34
CA ASP A 245 141.57 45.12 -0.29
C ASP A 245 142.22 45.33 1.08
N GLY A 246 141.56 44.91 2.15
CA GLY A 246 142.15 44.65 3.46
C GLY A 246 143.25 43.59 3.42
N SER A 247 143.31 42.70 2.41
CA SER A 247 144.43 41.76 2.18
C SER A 247 145.50 42.30 1.23
N LYS A 248 145.22 43.37 0.48
CA LYS A 248 146.24 44.20 -0.19
C LYS A 248 146.87 45.12 0.84
N ILE A 249 146.06 45.76 1.68
CA ILE A 249 146.47 46.51 2.87
C ILE A 249 147.19 45.57 3.86
N ILE A 250 146.76 44.33 4.09
CA ILE A 250 147.54 43.34 4.87
C ILE A 250 148.70 42.73 4.05
N ALA A 251 148.80 42.90 2.73
CA ALA A 251 150.04 42.58 2.00
C ALA A 251 151.08 43.71 2.15
N GLN A 252 150.61 44.95 2.12
CA GLN A 252 151.39 46.19 2.30
C GLN A 252 151.82 46.35 3.77
N LEU A 253 150.87 46.20 4.69
CA LEU A 253 151.13 45.99 6.12
C LEU A 253 151.77 44.63 6.42
N LYS A 254 151.91 43.65 5.50
CA LYS A 254 152.84 42.51 5.72
C LYS A 254 154.26 42.85 5.30
N PHE A 255 154.44 43.67 4.27
CA PHE A 255 155.74 44.26 3.96
C PHE A 255 156.25 45.10 5.14
N GLU A 256 155.34 45.71 5.92
CA GLU A 256 155.66 46.49 7.11
C GLU A 256 155.62 45.69 8.43
N LEU A 257 154.65 44.78 8.66
CA LEU A 257 154.61 43.89 9.85
C LEU A 257 155.62 42.72 9.77
N GLN A 258 156.19 42.42 8.61
CA GLN A 258 157.39 41.57 8.53
C GLN A 258 158.66 42.30 9.02
N GLN A 259 158.56 43.59 9.38
CA GLN A 259 159.54 44.26 10.24
C GLN A 259 159.09 44.32 11.73
N LEU A 260 157.78 44.30 12.03
CA LEU A 260 157.27 44.40 13.41
C LEU A 260 156.12 43.43 13.77
N GLN A 261 156.56 42.24 14.21
CA GLN A 261 155.93 41.35 15.19
C GLN A 261 154.65 40.59 14.77
N ASP A 262 154.46 39.30 15.07
CA ASP A 262 154.50 38.55 16.34
C ASP A 262 153.33 38.89 17.32
N ASN A 263 152.30 38.02 17.32
CA ASN A 263 151.10 37.98 18.20
C ASN A 263 149.93 38.98 17.93
N ARG A 264 148.61 38.69 18.13
CA ARG A 264 147.73 37.49 17.94
C ARG A 264 146.24 37.79 18.35
N LEU A 265 145.24 37.59 17.46
CA LEU A 265 143.84 37.05 17.69
C LEU A 265 142.82 37.81 18.63
N LYS A 266 141.47 37.59 18.74
CA LYS A 266 140.34 37.02 17.92
C LYS A 266 138.92 37.29 18.56
N GLU A 267 137.84 37.39 17.74
CA GLU A 267 136.36 37.31 18.04
C GLU A 267 135.76 38.12 19.24
N GLY A 268 134.46 38.14 19.63
CA GLY A 268 133.13 37.58 19.20
C GLY A 268 132.00 38.20 20.09
N ASP A 269 130.68 37.89 20.12
CA ASP A 269 129.71 37.04 19.37
C ASP A 269 128.23 37.52 19.69
N GLN A 270 127.14 36.76 19.40
CA GLN A 270 125.71 37.21 19.44
C GLN A 270 124.73 36.39 20.36
N ARG A 271 123.52 36.93 20.67
CA ARG A 271 122.14 36.32 20.60
C ARG A 271 121.11 36.78 21.67
N GLN A 272 119.83 36.93 21.29
CA GLN A 272 118.63 36.19 21.80
C GLN A 272 117.30 36.82 21.33
N ASP A 273 116.21 36.03 21.25
CA ASP A 273 114.80 36.47 21.25
C ASP A 273 113.85 35.27 21.50
N ASP A 274 112.73 35.42 22.24
CA ASP A 274 111.74 34.34 22.54
C ASP A 274 110.42 34.87 23.16
N GLU A 275 109.36 35.10 22.37
CA GLU A 275 108.09 35.69 22.87
C GLU A 275 106.77 35.12 22.28
N GLN A 276 106.83 34.21 21.30
CA GLN A 276 105.64 33.84 20.47
C GLN A 276 104.64 32.84 21.08
N ARG A 277 104.81 32.38 22.32
CA ARG A 277 104.09 31.19 22.84
C ARG A 277 102.76 31.47 23.58
N GLU A 278 102.53 32.68 24.05
CA GLU A 278 101.43 32.95 25.00
C GLU A 278 100.06 33.17 24.32
N VAL A 279 100.03 33.79 23.14
CA VAL A 279 98.79 34.18 22.43
C VAL A 279 97.91 32.97 22.03
N ALA A 280 98.53 31.82 21.73
CA ALA A 280 97.82 30.65 21.22
C ALA A 280 96.84 30.02 22.24
N PHE A 281 97.09 30.16 23.54
CA PHE A 281 96.33 29.45 24.58
C PHE A 281 94.94 30.07 24.85
N LEU A 282 94.77 31.36 24.54
CA LEU A 282 93.54 32.11 24.83
C LEU A 282 92.40 31.80 23.85
N ASN A 283 92.67 31.60 22.55
CA ASN A 283 91.63 31.35 21.55
C ASN A 283 90.89 30.02 21.78
N LEU A 284 91.63 28.92 21.99
CA LEU A 284 91.07 27.58 22.24
C LEU A 284 90.11 27.53 23.44
N THR A 285 90.30 28.42 24.42
CA THR A 285 89.45 28.49 25.63
C THR A 285 88.05 29.04 25.32
N ASN A 286 87.92 29.96 24.36
CA ASN A 286 86.62 30.55 23.99
C ASN A 286 85.77 29.59 23.14
N GLU A 287 86.36 28.91 22.16
CA GLU A 287 85.64 28.01 21.24
C GLU A 287 84.96 26.85 21.99
N LEU A 288 85.64 26.28 22.98
CA LEU A 288 85.10 25.24 23.88
C LEU A 288 83.87 25.72 24.69
N SER A 289 83.68 27.02 24.88
CA SER A 289 82.53 27.57 25.59
C SER A 289 81.26 27.64 24.72
N SER A 290 81.37 27.92 23.42
CA SER A 290 80.22 28.01 22.51
C SER A 290 79.58 26.65 22.29
N ILE A 291 80.40 25.66 21.90
CA ILE A 291 79.98 24.29 21.62
C ILE A 291 79.25 23.68 22.83
N LYS A 292 79.70 23.99 24.05
CA LYS A 292 79.07 23.54 25.30
C LYS A 292 77.65 24.09 25.49
N ASN A 293 77.39 25.34 25.09
CA ASN A 293 76.08 25.97 25.19
C ASN A 293 75.11 25.44 24.13
N GLU A 294 75.58 25.27 22.89
CA GLU A 294 74.80 24.68 21.79
C GLU A 294 74.37 23.24 22.10
N LEU A 295 75.30 22.41 22.60
CA LEU A 295 75.02 21.05 23.04
C LEU A 295 73.95 20.98 24.15
N SER A 296 73.96 21.96 25.06
CA SER A 296 72.95 22.09 26.12
C SER A 296 71.55 22.39 25.56
N SER A 297 71.46 23.28 24.56
CA SER A 297 70.19 23.63 23.91
C SER A 297 69.59 22.44 23.17
N VAL A 298 70.38 21.74 22.35
CA VAL A 298 69.93 20.58 21.57
C VAL A 298 69.45 19.45 22.50
N LYS A 299 70.12 19.22 23.63
CA LYS A 299 69.68 18.23 24.62
C LYS A 299 68.31 18.57 25.22
N SER A 300 68.09 19.84 25.58
CA SER A 300 66.80 20.31 26.13
C SER A 300 65.65 20.12 25.14
N GLU A 301 65.87 20.43 23.86
CA GLU A 301 64.89 20.18 22.80
C GLU A 301 64.58 18.69 22.60
N LEU A 302 65.58 17.82 22.70
CA LEU A 302 65.41 16.37 22.54
C LEU A 302 64.53 15.81 23.65
N GLU A 303 64.83 16.12 24.91
CA GLU A 303 64.04 15.70 26.08
C GLU A 303 62.60 16.21 26.02
N LEU A 304 62.35 17.39 25.42
CA LEU A 304 61.00 17.95 25.28
C LEU A 304 60.21 17.29 24.15
N LYS A 305 60.87 16.88 23.06
CA LYS A 305 60.25 16.09 21.96
C LYS A 305 59.92 14.67 22.43
N GLU A 306 60.84 14.03 23.16
CA GLU A 306 60.64 12.69 23.73
C GLU A 306 59.39 12.65 24.63
N LYS A 307 59.28 13.58 25.59
CA LYS A 307 58.11 13.71 26.50
C LYS A 307 56.78 13.90 25.77
N LYS A 308 56.77 14.57 24.59
CA LYS A 308 55.56 14.69 23.75
C LYS A 308 55.17 13.36 23.11
N PHE A 309 56.13 12.69 22.46
CA PHE A 309 55.85 11.40 21.82
C PHE A 309 55.42 10.33 22.83
N THR A 310 55.97 10.31 24.06
CA THR A 310 55.47 9.42 25.12
C THR A 310 54.02 9.71 25.49
N ALA A 311 53.63 10.98 25.65
CA ALA A 311 52.26 11.36 25.98
C ALA A 311 51.26 11.04 24.84
N GLU A 312 51.67 11.24 23.58
CA GLU A 312 50.88 10.89 22.40
C GLU A 312 50.72 9.37 22.24
N LEU A 313 51.77 8.59 22.52
CA LEU A 313 51.74 7.13 22.53
C LEU A 313 50.84 6.57 23.64
N GLU A 314 50.89 7.14 24.85
CA GLU A 314 49.96 6.78 25.93
C GLU A 314 48.50 7.12 25.56
N SER A 315 48.26 8.29 24.97
CA SER A 315 46.92 8.75 24.58
C SER A 315 46.32 7.85 23.50
N THR A 316 47.07 7.55 22.44
CA THR A 316 46.65 6.62 21.39
C THR A 316 46.45 5.19 21.92
N THR A 317 47.31 4.70 22.80
CA THR A 317 47.16 3.39 23.45
C THR A 317 45.88 3.31 24.29
N ARG A 318 45.54 4.36 25.05
CA ARG A 318 44.26 4.44 25.80
C ARG A 318 43.05 4.36 24.85
N ASN A 319 43.08 5.11 23.75
CA ASN A 319 42.01 5.12 22.75
C ASN A 319 41.84 3.75 22.05
N CYS A 320 42.94 3.09 21.67
CA CYS A 320 42.90 1.74 21.10
C CYS A 320 42.28 0.72 22.08
N ASN A 321 42.67 0.76 23.35
CA ASN A 321 42.11 -0.12 24.38
C ASN A 321 40.61 0.14 24.63
N GLN A 322 40.17 1.40 24.57
CA GLN A 322 38.75 1.76 24.68
C GLN A 322 37.93 1.25 23.49
N LEU A 323 38.42 1.46 22.26
CA LEU A 323 37.76 0.97 21.03
C LEU A 323 37.70 -0.56 20.98
N GLN A 324 38.76 -1.26 21.41
CA GLN A 324 38.78 -2.72 21.51
C GLN A 324 37.71 -3.21 22.49
N LYS A 325 37.60 -2.60 23.67
CA LYS A 325 36.55 -2.96 24.64
C LYS A 325 35.15 -2.73 24.08
N GLU A 326 34.90 -1.58 23.45
CA GLU A 326 33.59 -1.29 22.88
C GLU A 326 33.23 -2.26 21.75
N LEU A 327 34.19 -2.62 20.90
CA LEU A 327 34.01 -3.64 19.86
C LEU A 327 33.60 -5.00 20.44
N ASP A 328 34.22 -5.43 21.55
CA ASP A 328 33.89 -6.71 22.20
C ASP A 328 32.56 -6.65 22.97
N ASP A 329 32.23 -5.53 23.61
CA ASP A 329 30.89 -5.26 24.18
C ASP A 329 29.79 -5.30 23.09
N GLN A 330 30.06 -4.79 21.89
CA GLN A 330 29.13 -4.86 20.75
C GLN A 330 28.99 -6.27 20.17
N LYS A 331 30.09 -7.06 20.07
CA LYS A 331 30.02 -8.49 19.71
C LYS A 331 29.15 -9.26 20.70
N ALA A 332 29.32 -9.02 22.00
CA ALA A 332 28.52 -9.68 23.04
C ALA A 332 27.02 -9.34 22.93
N LYS A 333 26.68 -8.06 22.68
CA LYS A 333 25.30 -7.61 22.43
C LYS A 333 24.70 -8.27 21.18
N ASN A 334 25.41 -8.26 20.06
CA ASN A 334 24.94 -8.86 18.80
C ASN A 334 24.73 -10.37 18.94
N ASN A 335 25.66 -11.10 19.56
CA ASN A 335 25.50 -12.53 19.80
C ASN A 335 24.27 -12.83 20.68
N LYS A 336 24.00 -12.00 21.70
CA LYS A 336 22.79 -12.13 22.52
C LYS A 336 21.51 -11.85 21.71
N LEU A 337 21.47 -10.78 20.92
CA LEU A 337 20.31 -10.42 20.08
C LEU A 337 20.01 -11.50 19.04
N THR A 338 21.02 -12.04 18.37
CA THR A 338 20.88 -13.16 17.42
C THR A 338 20.26 -14.38 18.09
N ASN A 339 20.73 -14.76 19.29
CA ASN A 339 20.17 -15.89 20.04
C ASN A 339 18.72 -15.64 20.50
N GLU A 340 18.39 -14.42 20.94
CA GLU A 340 17.01 -14.05 21.30
C GLU A 340 16.06 -14.05 20.09
N LEU A 341 16.53 -13.62 18.91
CA LEU A 341 15.76 -13.60 17.68
C LEU A 341 15.49 -15.03 17.20
N ILE A 342 16.53 -15.89 17.15
CA ILE A 342 16.40 -17.31 16.84
C ILE A 342 15.39 -17.97 17.81
N GLN A 343 15.51 -17.73 19.12
CA GLN A 343 14.59 -18.35 20.09
C GLN A 343 13.13 -17.92 19.88
N LYS A 344 12.87 -16.63 19.60
CA LYS A 344 11.52 -16.13 19.27
C LYS A 344 10.96 -16.75 17.99
N GLU A 345 11.79 -16.95 16.97
CA GLU A 345 11.37 -17.61 15.73
C GLU A 345 11.03 -19.09 15.98
N ARG A 346 11.89 -19.81 16.72
CA ARG A 346 11.67 -21.20 17.14
C ARG A 346 10.34 -21.37 17.91
N GLU A 347 10.00 -20.40 18.76
CA GLU A 347 8.73 -20.39 19.51
C GLU A 347 7.52 -20.05 18.62
N ALA A 348 7.65 -19.10 17.69
CA ALA A 348 6.60 -18.75 16.74
C ALA A 348 6.27 -19.91 15.79
N GLN A 349 7.29 -20.60 15.26
CA GLN A 349 7.13 -21.80 14.43
C GLN A 349 6.42 -22.92 15.21
N LYS A 350 6.76 -23.13 16.48
CA LYS A 350 6.05 -24.07 17.36
C LYS A 350 4.57 -23.69 17.51
N GLN A 351 4.27 -22.45 17.91
CA GLN A 351 2.88 -21.99 18.07
C GLN A 351 2.04 -22.09 16.80
N PHE A 352 2.63 -21.84 15.63
CA PHE A 352 1.95 -21.97 14.34
C PHE A 352 1.52 -23.42 14.05
N ILE A 353 2.42 -24.38 14.25
CA ILE A 353 2.12 -25.81 14.09
C ILE A 353 1.07 -26.28 15.11
N GLU A 354 1.12 -25.81 16.36
CA GLU A 354 0.12 -26.18 17.38
C GLU A 354 -1.30 -25.71 17.04
N ARG A 355 -1.44 -24.59 16.32
CA ARG A 355 -2.73 -24.11 15.80
C ARG A 355 -3.23 -24.95 14.62
N LEU A 356 -2.33 -25.38 13.73
CA LEU A 356 -2.70 -26.19 12.56
C LEU A 356 -3.04 -27.65 12.92
N PHE A 357 -2.38 -28.22 13.93
CA PHE A 357 -2.54 -29.63 14.29
C PHE A 357 -2.65 -29.86 15.82
N PRO A 358 -3.78 -29.49 16.46
CA PRO A 358 -3.98 -29.64 17.91
C PRO A 358 -3.73 -31.07 18.42
N ASP A 359 -4.23 -32.07 17.67
CA ASP A 359 -4.14 -33.51 17.99
C ASP A 359 -2.72 -34.05 18.20
N ILE A 360 -1.68 -33.36 17.70
CA ILE A 360 -0.27 -33.75 17.83
C ILE A 360 0.59 -32.76 18.63
N SER A 361 0.05 -31.60 19.04
CA SER A 361 0.70 -30.67 19.97
C SER A 361 1.14 -31.35 21.27
N HIS A 362 0.27 -32.19 21.85
CA HIS A 362 0.56 -32.89 23.12
C HIS A 362 1.78 -33.82 23.07
N THR A 363 2.13 -34.33 21.89
CA THR A 363 3.35 -35.12 21.68
C THR A 363 4.56 -34.20 21.46
N LEU A 364 4.39 -33.17 20.63
CA LEU A 364 5.46 -32.22 20.26
C LEU A 364 6.01 -31.40 21.44
N LYS A 365 5.21 -31.18 22.49
CA LYS A 365 5.64 -30.49 23.73
C LYS A 365 6.75 -31.22 24.50
N LYS A 366 7.03 -32.49 24.21
CA LYS A 366 8.09 -33.29 24.86
C LYS A 366 9.40 -33.34 24.10
N VAL A 367 9.49 -32.67 22.94
CA VAL A 367 10.61 -32.79 22.00
C VAL A 367 11.55 -31.59 22.08
N THR A 368 12.84 -31.87 22.21
CA THR A 368 13.99 -30.99 21.96
C THR A 368 13.83 -30.23 20.65
N TYR A 369 14.31 -28.98 20.55
CA TYR A 369 14.11 -28.22 19.30
C TYR A 369 14.74 -28.91 18.09
N ASP A 370 15.94 -29.46 18.26
CA ASP A 370 16.73 -29.96 17.14
C ASP A 370 16.17 -31.29 16.58
N ASP A 371 15.40 -32.04 17.38
CA ASP A 371 14.61 -33.20 16.94
C ASP A 371 13.15 -32.86 16.56
N TRP A 372 12.65 -31.70 16.99
CA TRP A 372 11.23 -31.30 16.86
C TRP A 372 10.77 -31.26 15.39
N GLN A 373 11.61 -30.78 14.47
CA GLN A 373 11.25 -30.71 13.05
C GLN A 373 11.06 -32.11 12.44
N THR A 374 11.93 -33.07 12.80
CA THR A 374 11.86 -34.46 12.34
C THR A 374 10.62 -35.16 12.88
N GLU A 375 10.36 -35.04 14.19
CA GLU A 375 9.19 -35.65 14.84
C GLU A 375 7.87 -35.01 14.39
N CYS A 376 7.86 -33.69 14.15
CA CYS A 376 6.71 -32.97 13.60
C CYS A 376 6.32 -33.48 12.22
N ASN A 377 7.29 -33.59 11.30
CA ASN A 377 7.06 -34.14 9.96
C ASN A 377 6.52 -35.58 10.02
N ARG A 378 7.05 -36.42 10.93
CA ARG A 378 6.59 -37.80 11.14
C ARG A 378 5.14 -37.85 11.65
N LEU A 379 4.79 -37.00 12.61
CA LEU A 379 3.45 -36.93 13.20
C LEU A 379 2.40 -36.38 12.21
N ILE A 380 2.72 -35.33 11.45
CA ILE A 380 1.86 -34.78 10.40
C ILE A 380 1.61 -35.83 9.31
N SER A 381 2.65 -36.52 8.85
CA SER A 381 2.53 -37.59 7.85
C SER A 381 1.59 -38.71 8.31
N SER A 382 1.74 -39.15 9.56
CA SER A 382 0.86 -40.15 10.18
C SER A 382 -0.59 -39.68 10.31
N TYR A 383 -0.82 -38.39 10.60
CA TYR A 383 -2.16 -37.80 10.67
C TYR A 383 -2.83 -37.76 9.28
N VAL A 384 -2.11 -37.34 8.24
CA VAL A 384 -2.61 -37.31 6.85
C VAL A 384 -2.95 -38.73 6.34
N GLU A 385 -2.15 -39.75 6.68
CA GLU A 385 -2.49 -41.13 6.34
C GLU A 385 -3.79 -41.62 6.98
N ARG A 386 -4.04 -41.30 8.26
CA ARG A 386 -5.29 -41.66 8.94
C ARG A 386 -6.50 -41.03 8.26
N LEU A 387 -6.40 -39.76 7.86
CA LEU A 387 -7.48 -39.06 7.13
C LEU A 387 -7.75 -39.64 5.74
N LYS A 388 -6.73 -40.16 5.04
CA LYS A 388 -6.93 -40.87 3.76
C LYS A 388 -7.69 -42.19 3.97
N LYS A 389 -7.17 -43.07 4.83
CA LYS A 389 -7.73 -44.40 5.13
C LYS A 389 -9.16 -44.33 5.69
N GLY A 390 -9.49 -43.26 6.42
CA GLY A 390 -10.84 -43.01 6.94
C GLY A 390 -11.93 -42.81 5.88
N LYS A 391 -11.60 -42.26 4.70
CA LYS A 391 -12.59 -41.98 3.63
C LYS A 391 -13.02 -43.23 2.85
N GLU A 392 -12.18 -44.25 2.80
CA GLU A 392 -12.43 -45.47 2.01
C GLU A 392 -13.43 -46.42 2.70
N SER A 393 -13.57 -46.33 4.03
CA SER A 393 -14.39 -47.24 4.84
C SER A 393 -15.86 -46.81 5.02
N THR A 394 -16.28 -45.64 4.49
CA THR A 394 -17.57 -45.02 4.84
C THR A 394 -18.68 -45.09 3.78
N ASN A 395 -18.45 -45.73 2.63
CA ASN A 395 -19.44 -45.84 1.54
C ASN A 395 -20.57 -46.87 1.78
N GLY A 396 -20.65 -47.50 2.96
CA GLY A 396 -21.40 -48.73 3.17
C GLY A 396 -22.63 -48.69 4.09
N ARG A 397 -23.21 -47.51 4.42
CA ARG A 397 -24.37 -47.47 5.34
C ARG A 397 -25.44 -46.44 4.97
N ALA A 398 -26.54 -46.93 4.41
CA ALA A 398 -27.74 -46.13 4.15
C ALA A 398 -28.27 -45.47 5.44
N SER A 399 -28.54 -44.16 5.36
CA SER A 399 -29.08 -43.40 6.50
C SER A 399 -30.60 -43.44 6.53
N SER A 400 -31.17 -43.59 7.73
CA SER A 400 -32.63 -43.61 7.95
C SER A 400 -33.31 -42.35 7.36
N PRO A 401 -34.50 -42.47 6.73
CA PRO A 401 -35.22 -41.34 6.11
C PRO A 401 -35.39 -40.12 7.03
N GLN A 402 -35.57 -40.35 8.33
CA GLN A 402 -35.67 -39.29 9.35
C GLN A 402 -34.50 -38.29 9.27
N LYS A 403 -33.27 -38.81 9.13
CA LYS A 403 -32.06 -37.98 9.03
C LYS A 403 -32.03 -37.16 7.75
N SER A 404 -32.60 -37.66 6.66
CA SER A 404 -32.69 -36.92 5.39
C SER A 404 -33.56 -35.66 5.54
N GLN A 405 -34.69 -35.77 6.24
CA GLN A 405 -35.58 -34.63 6.47
C GLN A 405 -34.96 -33.58 7.40
N ASP A 406 -34.27 -33.99 8.46
CA ASP A 406 -33.61 -33.04 9.38
C ASP A 406 -32.33 -32.43 8.76
N VAL A 407 -31.61 -33.16 7.92
CA VAL A 407 -30.53 -32.58 7.09
C VAL A 407 -31.09 -31.55 6.11
N ALA A 408 -32.25 -31.81 5.46
CA ALA A 408 -32.88 -30.83 4.58
C ALA A 408 -33.33 -29.55 5.33
N LYS A 409 -33.87 -29.68 6.55
CA LYS A 409 -34.18 -28.52 7.43
C LYS A 409 -32.91 -27.72 7.78
N LEU A 410 -31.85 -28.41 8.19
CA LEU A 410 -30.57 -27.78 8.53
C LEU A 410 -29.92 -27.12 7.31
N GLN A 411 -30.01 -27.72 6.13
CA GLN A 411 -29.57 -27.10 4.87
C GLN A 411 -30.38 -25.85 4.53
N ALA A 412 -31.70 -25.87 4.71
CA ALA A 412 -32.54 -24.68 4.52
C ALA A 412 -32.22 -23.56 5.53
N GLN A 413 -31.94 -23.91 6.79
CA GLN A 413 -31.49 -22.96 7.82
C GLN A 413 -30.09 -22.39 7.50
N LEU A 414 -29.13 -23.23 7.09
CA LEU A 414 -27.80 -22.79 6.67
C LEU A 414 -27.86 -21.90 5.42
N LEU A 415 -28.73 -22.19 4.46
CA LEU A 415 -28.98 -21.32 3.31
C LEU A 415 -29.58 -19.97 3.75
N HIS A 416 -30.54 -19.99 4.67
CA HIS A 416 -31.14 -18.76 5.19
C HIS A 416 -30.13 -17.90 5.97
N TYR A 417 -29.33 -18.50 6.87
CA TYR A 417 -28.26 -17.79 7.58
C TYR A 417 -27.16 -17.32 6.64
N LYS A 418 -26.80 -18.10 5.60
CA LYS A 418 -25.87 -17.63 4.57
C LYS A 418 -26.43 -16.38 3.88
N ASN A 419 -27.68 -16.40 3.41
CA ASN A 419 -28.27 -15.24 2.74
C ASN A 419 -28.27 -14.00 3.65
N ILE A 420 -28.55 -14.17 4.95
CA ILE A 420 -28.44 -13.08 5.94
C ILE A 420 -27.00 -12.56 6.04
N ILE A 421 -26.00 -13.46 6.08
CA ILE A 421 -24.58 -13.08 6.10
C ILE A 421 -24.22 -12.31 4.82
N ASP A 422 -24.49 -12.87 3.64
CA ASP A 422 -24.25 -12.25 2.33
C ASP A 422 -24.91 -10.85 2.23
N ASP A 423 -26.16 -10.69 2.70
CA ASP A 423 -26.88 -9.42 2.75
C ASP A 423 -26.24 -8.42 3.75
N THR A 424 -25.82 -8.88 4.93
CA THR A 424 -25.18 -8.01 5.95
C THR A 424 -23.77 -7.60 5.55
N GLU A 425 -22.96 -8.47 4.95
CA GLU A 425 -21.66 -8.14 4.35
C GLU A 425 -21.84 -7.15 3.19
N GLY A 426 -22.85 -7.38 2.34
CA GLY A 426 -23.25 -6.45 1.28
C GLY A 426 -23.73 -5.10 1.78
N MET A 427 -24.21 -4.99 3.02
CA MET A 427 -24.56 -3.74 3.69
C MET A 427 -23.33 -3.08 4.35
N LEU A 428 -22.49 -3.88 5.01
CA LEU A 428 -21.23 -3.44 5.63
C LEU A 428 -20.27 -2.83 4.60
N ASN A 429 -20.08 -3.48 3.45
CA ASN A 429 -19.25 -2.95 2.36
C ASN A 429 -19.79 -1.61 1.83
N LYS A 430 -21.11 -1.44 1.71
CA LYS A 430 -21.73 -0.16 1.30
C LYS A 430 -21.51 0.94 2.34
N LEU A 431 -21.62 0.61 3.62
CA LEU A 431 -21.33 1.54 4.72
C LEU A 431 -19.85 1.92 4.76
N GLN A 432 -18.94 0.96 4.60
CA GLN A 432 -17.49 1.20 4.53
C GLN A 432 -17.16 2.14 3.35
N CYS A 433 -17.58 1.82 2.13
CA CYS A 433 -17.30 2.68 0.97
C CYS A 433 -17.93 4.08 1.11
N HIS A 434 -19.08 4.21 1.78
CA HIS A 434 -19.66 5.52 2.09
C HIS A 434 -18.79 6.30 3.09
N ILE A 435 -18.35 5.67 4.18
CA ILE A 435 -17.45 6.26 5.18
C ILE A 435 -16.12 6.68 4.53
N GLU A 436 -15.52 5.82 3.70
CA GLU A 436 -14.30 6.12 2.94
C GLU A 436 -14.50 7.33 2.00
N SER A 437 -15.65 7.41 1.31
CA SER A 437 -15.96 8.54 0.43
C SER A 437 -16.12 9.86 1.17
N GLU A 438 -16.77 9.85 2.35
CA GLU A 438 -16.87 11.03 3.21
C GLU A 438 -15.51 11.37 3.84
N GLU A 439 -14.72 10.40 4.32
CA GLU A 439 -13.37 10.65 4.83
C GLU A 439 -12.47 11.34 3.80
N ILE A 440 -12.49 10.89 2.53
CA ILE A 440 -11.73 11.53 1.44
C ILE A 440 -12.19 12.98 1.24
N LYS A 441 -13.51 13.21 1.23
CA LYS A 441 -14.11 14.55 1.15
C LYS A 441 -13.71 15.45 2.32
N TRP A 442 -13.84 15.00 3.57
CA TRP A 442 -13.44 15.75 4.76
C TRP A 442 -11.94 16.04 4.79
N ARG A 443 -11.08 15.11 4.36
CA ARG A 443 -9.63 15.34 4.19
C ARG A 443 -9.35 16.42 3.13
N ASN A 444 -10.06 16.41 2.01
CA ASN A 444 -9.92 17.41 0.95
C ASN A 444 -10.41 18.81 1.40
N GLU A 445 -11.55 18.89 2.09
CA GLU A 445 -12.08 20.14 2.65
C GLU A 445 -11.14 20.72 3.72
N LEU A 446 -10.61 19.87 4.61
CA LEU A 446 -9.61 20.25 5.63
C LEU A 446 -8.31 20.75 4.99
N ALA A 447 -7.80 20.07 3.96
CA ALA A 447 -6.61 20.50 3.23
C ALA A 447 -6.83 21.85 2.52
N ALA A 448 -7.99 22.06 1.90
CA ALA A 448 -8.36 23.33 1.29
C ALA A 448 -8.44 24.47 2.32
N LYS A 449 -9.02 24.21 3.50
CA LYS A 449 -9.04 25.20 4.60
C LYS A 449 -7.68 25.46 5.21
N GLN A 450 -6.80 24.47 5.33
CA GLN A 450 -5.42 24.70 5.77
C GLN A 450 -4.66 25.58 4.77
N ALA A 451 -4.81 25.34 3.46
CA ALA A 451 -4.22 26.18 2.42
C ALA A 451 -4.75 27.62 2.43
N GLU A 452 -6.05 27.80 2.69
CA GLU A 452 -6.65 29.13 2.89
C GLU A 452 -6.08 29.84 4.12
N ILE A 453 -5.90 29.13 5.24
CA ILE A 453 -5.28 29.66 6.47
C ILE A 453 -3.83 30.07 6.24
N GLU A 454 -3.00 29.26 5.57
CA GLU A 454 -1.61 29.63 5.29
C GLU A 454 -1.50 30.81 4.31
N ARG A 455 -2.41 30.93 3.34
CA ARG A 455 -2.52 32.13 2.50
C ARG A 455 -2.84 33.36 3.36
N LEU A 456 -3.88 33.31 4.18
CA LEU A 456 -4.29 34.44 5.02
C LEU A 456 -3.21 34.85 6.03
N LYS A 457 -2.48 33.88 6.62
CA LYS A 457 -1.29 34.15 7.44
C LYS A 457 -0.21 34.90 6.65
N LYS A 458 0.12 34.43 5.44
CA LYS A 458 1.13 35.06 4.58
C LYS A 458 0.74 36.49 4.18
N ASP A 459 -0.53 36.70 3.82
CA ASP A 459 -1.06 38.02 3.50
C ASP A 459 -1.05 38.95 4.72
N THR A 460 -1.39 38.44 5.91
CA THR A 460 -1.31 39.19 7.18
C THR A 460 0.12 39.60 7.52
N VAL A 461 1.08 38.68 7.39
CA VAL A 461 2.53 38.97 7.59
C VAL A 461 3.02 40.01 6.59
N LYS A 462 2.60 39.91 5.32
CA LYS A 462 2.94 40.90 4.30
C LYS A 462 2.38 42.28 4.64
N VAL A 463 1.10 42.39 5.00
CA VAL A 463 0.49 43.68 5.41
C VAL A 463 1.21 44.26 6.64
N ALA A 464 1.64 43.44 7.60
CA ALA A 464 2.45 43.89 8.71
C ALA A 464 3.82 44.44 8.25
N GLN A 465 4.51 43.74 7.34
CA GLN A 465 5.79 44.17 6.76
C GLN A 465 5.64 45.47 5.95
N ASP A 466 4.65 45.56 5.08
CA ASP A 466 4.34 46.74 4.28
C ASP A 466 4.05 47.96 5.19
N ASN A 467 3.26 47.77 6.26
CA ASN A 467 2.99 48.82 7.27
C ASN A 467 4.26 49.25 8.03
N THR A 468 5.11 48.31 8.47
CA THR A 468 6.39 48.68 9.11
C THR A 468 7.34 49.39 8.15
N SER A 469 7.31 49.05 6.86
CA SER A 469 8.12 49.69 5.82
C SER A 469 7.62 51.10 5.49
N ALA A 470 6.30 51.33 5.53
CA ALA A 470 5.72 52.66 5.40
C ALA A 470 6.07 53.56 6.61
N LEU A 471 6.05 53.01 7.83
CA LEU A 471 6.47 53.72 9.05
C LEU A 471 7.98 54.03 9.05
N ALA A 472 8.82 53.14 8.51
CA ALA A 472 10.26 53.35 8.40
C ALA A 472 10.68 54.39 7.34
N ASN A 473 9.82 54.65 6.34
CA ASN A 473 10.08 55.60 5.24
C ASN A 473 9.20 56.86 5.30
N GLY A 474 8.56 57.14 6.45
CA GLY A 474 7.74 58.34 6.63
C GLY A 474 8.58 59.63 6.59
N PRO A 475 8.36 60.55 5.63
CA PRO A 475 9.10 61.81 5.58
C PRO A 475 8.68 62.75 6.71
N ALA A 476 9.63 63.53 7.23
CA ALA A 476 9.34 64.53 8.24
C ALA A 476 8.54 65.70 7.66
N HIS A 477 7.48 66.11 8.38
CA HIS A 477 6.66 67.31 8.17
C HIS A 477 6.00 67.52 6.78
N THR A 478 4.70 67.27 6.69
CA THR A 478 3.76 68.29 6.17
C THR A 478 2.34 68.09 6.72
N GLU A 479 1.47 69.07 6.49
CA GLU A 479 0.22 69.28 7.23
C GLU A 479 -0.91 68.29 6.88
N VAL A 480 -1.75 67.99 7.87
CA VAL A 480 -3.01 67.24 7.68
C VAL A 480 -4.05 68.15 7.03
N SER A 481 -4.18 68.08 5.71
CA SER A 481 -5.27 68.74 4.98
C SER A 481 -6.52 67.84 4.92
N PHE A 482 -7.62 68.34 5.46
CA PHE A 482 -8.84 67.56 5.69
C PHE A 482 -9.76 67.51 4.45
N ILE A 483 -9.35 66.77 3.42
CA ILE A 483 -10.16 66.63 2.18
C ILE A 483 -11.12 65.45 2.30
N ARG A 484 -12.40 65.77 2.57
CA ARG A 484 -13.53 64.84 2.34
C ARG A 484 -13.64 64.58 0.84
N ASN A 485 -13.28 63.38 0.38
CA ASN A 485 -13.51 62.99 -1.02
C ASN A 485 -14.75 62.09 -1.12
N THR A 486 -15.89 62.70 -1.48
CA THR A 486 -17.12 61.99 -1.85
C THR A 486 -17.00 61.35 -3.23
N ASN A 487 -17.74 60.26 -3.47
CA ASN A 487 -17.85 59.49 -4.72
C ASN A 487 -16.75 58.41 -4.95
N ILE A 488 -16.97 57.22 -4.39
CA ILE A 488 -17.14 55.98 -5.19
C ILE A 488 -18.27 55.19 -4.50
N CYS A 489 -19.43 55.13 -5.15
CA CYS A 489 -20.56 54.28 -4.72
C CYS A 489 -21.48 54.01 -5.91
N SER A 490 -21.05 53.10 -6.79
CA SER A 490 -21.79 52.66 -7.96
C SER A 490 -21.67 51.14 -8.05
N ASN A 491 -22.80 50.44 -8.23
CA ASN A 491 -22.91 48.99 -8.33
C ASN A 491 -22.38 48.18 -7.13
N LEU A 492 -23.18 48.12 -6.05
CA LEU A 492 -23.99 46.92 -5.76
C LEU A 492 -25.02 47.23 -4.66
N GLY A 493 -26.15 46.52 -4.66
CA GLY A 493 -27.30 46.86 -3.83
C GLY A 493 -27.17 46.35 -2.39
N CYS A 494 -26.75 47.23 -1.47
CA CYS A 494 -26.88 47.00 -0.03
C CYS A 494 -28.10 47.74 0.53
N GLN A 495 -29.09 47.00 1.05
CA GLN A 495 -30.12 47.60 1.90
C GLN A 495 -29.51 48.01 3.25
N PHE A 496 -29.88 49.20 3.72
CA PHE A 496 -29.52 49.66 5.07
C PHE A 496 -30.22 48.79 6.13
N LEU A 497 -29.43 48.12 6.96
CA LEU A 497 -29.84 47.78 8.32
C LEU A 497 -28.76 48.26 9.29
N TYR A 498 -29.10 49.35 9.98
CA TYR A 498 -28.34 49.86 11.12
C TYR A 498 -28.69 48.98 12.33
N CYS A 499 -27.71 48.26 12.85
CA CYS A 499 -27.79 47.66 14.19
C CYS A 499 -26.52 48.04 14.94
N ASP A 500 -26.62 49.07 15.78
CA ASP A 500 -25.66 49.28 16.85
C ASP A 500 -25.61 48.05 17.77
N GLY A 501 -24.46 47.83 18.40
CA GLY A 501 -24.15 46.56 19.06
C GLY A 501 -24.87 46.28 20.39
N VAL A 502 -24.32 45.29 21.10
CA VAL A 502 -24.80 44.65 22.34
C VAL A 502 -25.65 43.38 22.11
N SER A 503 -25.02 42.25 22.43
CA SER A 503 -25.61 40.96 22.84
C SER A 503 -26.52 40.21 21.86
N CYS A 504 -25.98 39.15 21.24
CA CYS A 504 -26.76 37.95 20.96
C CYS A 504 -25.91 36.68 21.16
N SER A 505 -26.16 35.97 22.27
CA SER A 505 -25.59 34.64 22.54
C SER A 505 -26.65 33.57 22.27
N ARG A 506 -26.29 32.56 21.47
CA ARG A 506 -26.88 31.20 21.35
C ARG A 506 -25.95 30.37 20.44
N GLU A 507 -25.71 29.08 20.64
CA GLU A 507 -26.56 27.98 21.14
C GLU A 507 -27.77 27.66 20.25
N CYS A 508 -27.48 27.10 19.07
CA CYS A 508 -27.92 25.76 18.66
C CYS A 508 -27.00 25.25 17.55
#